data_AF-A0A183NL30-F1
#
_entry.id   AF-A0A183NL30-F1
#
_cell.length_a   1.000
_cell.length_b   1.000
_cell.length_c   1.000
_cell.angle_alpha   90.00
_cell.angle_beta   90.00
_cell.angle_gamma   90.00
#
_symmetry.space_group_name_H-M   'P 1'
#
loop_
_entity.id
_entity.type
_entity.pdbx_description
1 polymer ?
#
loop_
_entity_poly.entity_id
_entity_poly.type
_entity_poly.pdbx_seq_one_letter_code
_entity_poly.pdbx_strand_id
1 'polypeptide(L)'
;MEAAHRDFLIGVTPPTNGEISMAIRQIKSGKAAGPDNILADALKSDIKVVANMLHILFRKIWEEEQVPTDWREGQLIRIPKKEDTSKCGKYRDTTIL
;
A
#
# COMPACT_ATOMS: atom_id res chain seq x y z
N MET A 1 -6.04 -18.83 23.50
CA MET A 1 -5.83 -17.37 23.39
C MET A 1 -6.47 -16.94 22.10
N GLU A 2 -7.67 -16.36 22.20
CA GLU A 2 -8.48 -15.92 21.08
C GLU A 2 -7.79 -14.73 20.40
N ALA A 3 -7.33 -14.89 19.16
CA ALA A 3 -6.93 -13.75 18.35
C ALA A 3 -8.23 -13.04 17.93
N ALA A 4 -8.53 -11.91 18.58
CA ALA A 4 -9.68 -11.08 18.21
C ALA A 4 -9.58 -10.71 16.73
N HIS A 5 -10.42 -11.36 15.93
CA HIS A 5 -10.69 -10.97 14.56
C HIS A 5 -11.36 -9.59 14.69
N ARG A 6 -10.58 -8.52 14.49
CA ARG A 6 -11.17 -7.19 14.34
C ARG A 6 -11.89 -7.22 13.01
N ASP A 7 -13.17 -7.62 13.08
CA ASP A 7 -14.09 -7.43 11.98
C ASP A 7 -14.03 -5.95 11.62
N PHE A 8 -13.40 -5.69 10.48
CA PHE A 8 -13.32 -4.39 9.88
C PHE A 8 -14.76 -4.08 9.45
N LEU A 9 -15.56 -3.57 10.40
CA LEU A 9 -16.75 -2.82 10.05
C LEU A 9 -16.24 -1.74 9.10
N ILE A 10 -16.49 -1.89 7.80
CA ILE A 10 -16.20 -0.85 6.82
C ILE A 10 -17.12 0.29 7.23
N GLY A 11 -16.60 1.18 8.07
CA GLY A 11 -17.31 2.34 8.53
C GLY A 11 -17.66 3.17 7.31
N VAL A 12 -18.92 3.59 7.21
CA VAL A 12 -19.39 4.57 6.21
C VAL A 12 -18.88 5.99 6.52
N THR A 13 -17.74 6.09 7.19
CA THR A 13 -17.11 7.31 7.67
C THR A 13 -15.72 7.43 7.05
N PRO A 14 -15.27 8.64 6.69
CA PRO A 14 -13.94 8.84 6.13
C PRO A 14 -12.86 8.33 7.10
N PRO A 15 -11.75 7.77 6.58
CA PRO A 15 -10.67 7.25 7.42
C PRO A 15 -10.13 8.29 8.41
N THR A 16 -9.90 7.87 9.65
CA THR A 16 -9.34 8.75 10.68
C THR A 16 -7.81 8.80 10.60
N ASN A 17 -7.21 9.90 11.09
CA ASN A 17 -5.76 10.01 11.19
C ASN A 17 -5.11 8.90 12.03
N GLY A 18 -5.83 8.42 13.07
CA GLY A 18 -5.37 7.32 13.92
C GLY A 18 -5.29 5.99 13.16
N GLU A 19 -6.29 5.67 12.35
CA GLU A 19 -6.28 4.48 11.49
C GLU A 19 -5.15 4.54 10.47
N ILE A 20 -4.97 5.70 9.82
CA ILE A 20 -3.90 5.91 8.85
C ILE A 20 -2.52 5.75 9.51
N SER A 21 -2.33 6.35 10.68
CA SER A 21 -1.09 6.22 11.46
C SER A 21 -0.80 4.77 11.84
N MET A 22 -1.83 4.01 12.23
CA MET A 22 -1.69 2.58 12.52
C MET A 22 -1.34 1.77 11.27
N ALA A 23 -1.95 2.07 10.14
CA ALA A 23 -1.65 1.42 8.86
C ALA A 23 -0.20 1.66 8.44
N ILE A 24 0.30 2.90 8.51
CA ILE A 24 1.70 3.24 8.19
C ILE A 24 2.68 2.45 9.06
N ARG A 25 2.39 2.31 10.36
CA ARG A 25 3.22 1.50 11.29
C ARG A 25 3.31 0.04 10.88
N GLN A 26 2.23 -0.51 10.28
CA GLN A 26 2.14 -1.90 9.86
C GLN A 26 2.78 -2.19 8.49
N ILE A 27 3.13 -1.15 7.70
CA ILE A 27 3.81 -1.33 6.41
C ILE A 27 5.12 -2.11 6.64
N LYS A 28 5.45 -3.07 5.76
CA LYS A 28 6.71 -3.83 5.86
C LYS A 28 7.88 -2.99 5.35
N SER A 29 8.92 -2.84 6.18
CA SER A 29 10.19 -2.19 5.83
C SER A 29 11.05 -3.06 4.91
N GLY A 30 12.03 -2.46 4.24
CA GLY A 30 12.97 -3.18 3.38
C GLY A 30 12.36 -3.74 2.09
N LYS A 31 11.20 -3.24 1.67
CA LYS A 31 10.64 -3.49 0.34
C LYS A 31 11.23 -2.51 -0.68
N ALA A 32 11.33 -2.96 -1.93
CA ALA A 32 11.66 -2.08 -3.04
C ALA A 32 10.63 -0.94 -3.14
N ALA A 33 11.09 0.23 -3.56
CA ALA A 33 10.20 1.36 -3.81
C ALA A 33 9.21 1.03 -4.93
N GLY A 34 8.03 1.64 -4.86
CA GLY A 34 7.07 1.60 -5.95
C GLY A 34 7.56 2.36 -7.19
N PRO A 35 6.75 2.42 -8.26
CA PRO A 35 7.03 3.24 -9.44
C PRO A 35 7.18 4.73 -9.10
N ASP A 36 6.56 5.16 -7.99
CA ASP A 36 6.66 6.49 -7.39
C ASP A 36 8.02 6.77 -6.70
N ASN A 37 8.90 5.77 -6.61
CA ASN A 37 10.18 5.80 -5.88
C ASN A 37 10.03 6.08 -4.37
N ILE A 38 8.85 5.92 -3.80
CA ILE A 38 8.61 6.12 -2.36
C ILE A 38 8.93 4.82 -1.62
N LEU A 39 9.89 4.89 -0.70
CA LEU A 39 10.23 3.78 0.18
C LEU A 39 9.22 3.68 1.33
N ALA A 40 8.88 2.43 1.69
CA ALA A 40 8.10 2.15 2.90
C ALA A 40 8.70 2.81 4.15
N ASP A 41 10.03 2.89 4.23
CA ASP A 41 10.75 3.50 5.35
C ASP A 41 10.66 5.04 5.32
N ALA A 42 10.50 5.65 4.14
CA ALA A 42 10.25 7.09 4.03
C ALA A 42 8.88 7.43 4.64
N LEU A 43 7.84 6.63 4.38
CA LEU A 43 6.52 6.81 4.99
C LEU A 43 6.54 6.70 6.52
N LYS A 44 7.49 5.94 7.07
CA LYS A 44 7.65 5.75 8.52
C LYS A 44 8.51 6.82 9.20
N SER A 45 9.25 7.63 8.44
CA SER A 45 10.17 8.63 8.99
C SER A 45 9.47 9.73 9.80
N ASP A 46 8.34 10.22 9.29
CA ASP A 46 7.45 11.15 10.00
C ASP A 46 5.99 10.73 9.82
N ILE A 47 5.59 9.74 10.62
CA ILE A 47 4.24 9.16 10.57
C ILE A 47 3.16 10.22 10.76
N LYS A 48 3.40 11.23 11.62
CA LYS A 48 2.40 12.26 11.91
C LYS A 48 2.16 13.13 10.69
N VAL A 49 3.23 13.61 10.06
CA VAL A 49 3.14 14.46 8.87
C VAL A 49 2.55 13.67 7.70
N VAL A 50 3.04 12.45 7.46
CA VAL A 50 2.54 11.59 6.38
C VAL A 50 1.06 11.24 6.59
N ALA A 51 0.65 10.88 7.82
CA ALA A 51 -0.75 10.60 8.13
C ALA A 51 -1.65 11.82 7.92
N ASN A 52 -1.18 13.03 8.24
CA ASN A 52 -1.93 14.26 7.98
C ASN A 52 -2.13 14.50 6.49
N MET A 53 -1.09 14.33 5.67
CA MET A 53 -1.19 14.48 4.21
C MET A 53 -2.15 13.45 3.61
N LEU A 54 -2.00 12.18 3.97
CA LEU A 54 -2.86 11.10 3.49
C LEU A 54 -4.32 11.28 3.95
N HIS A 55 -4.55 11.79 5.16
CA HIS A 55 -5.90 12.05 5.66
C HIS A 55 -6.64 13.10 4.82
N ILE A 56 -5.96 14.16 4.37
CA ILE A 56 -6.54 15.16 3.46
C ILE A 56 -6.91 14.51 2.13
N LEU A 57 -6.02 13.70 1.57
CA LEU A 57 -6.26 13.01 0.31
C LEU A 57 -7.42 12.01 0.41
N PHE A 58 -7.42 11.14 1.42
CA PHE A 58 -8.48 10.15 1.62
C PHE A 58 -9.84 10.79 1.89
N ARG A 59 -9.88 11.92 2.62
CA ARG A 59 -11.11 12.69 2.80
C ARG A 59 -11.63 13.20 1.46
N LYS A 60 -10.78 13.77 0.63
CA LYS A 60 -11.18 14.27 -0.69
C LYS A 60 -11.73 13.15 -1.59
N ILE A 61 -11.04 12.01 -1.63
CA ILE A 61 -11.50 10.81 -2.37
C ILE A 61 -12.86 10.33 -1.84
N TRP A 62 -13.05 10.35 -0.52
CA TRP A 62 -14.31 9.97 0.12
C TRP A 62 -15.46 10.92 -0.23
N GLU A 63 -15.22 12.23 -0.19
CA GLU A 63 -16.23 13.26 -0.48
C GLU A 63 -16.60 13.34 -1.97
N GLU A 64 -15.61 13.17 -2.87
CA GLU A 64 -15.83 13.25 -4.32
C GLU A 64 -16.23 11.91 -4.95
N GLU A 65 -16.13 10.81 -4.19
CA GLU A 65 -16.30 9.43 -4.68
C GLU A 65 -15.43 9.08 -5.91
N GLN A 66 -14.32 9.82 -6.10
CA GLN A 66 -13.41 9.65 -7.22
C GLN A 66 -12.03 9.18 -6.76
N VAL A 67 -11.64 8.00 -7.24
CA VAL A 67 -10.32 7.41 -7.03
C VAL A 67 -9.42 7.78 -8.21
N PRO A 68 -8.17 8.22 -7.98
CA PRO A 68 -7.20 8.48 -9.05
C PRO A 68 -7.06 7.29 -10.00
N THR A 69 -6.98 7.55 -11.31
CA THR A 69 -6.87 6.51 -12.33
C THR A 69 -5.61 5.65 -12.12
N ASP A 70 -4.51 6.28 -11.69
CA ASP A 70 -3.25 5.59 -11.39
C ASP A 70 -3.39 4.50 -10.33
N TRP A 71 -4.37 4.63 -9.41
CA TRP A 71 -4.61 3.61 -8.37
C TRP A 71 -5.44 2.43 -8.87
N ARG A 72 -6.02 2.54 -10.07
CA ARG A 72 -6.76 1.46 -10.74
C ARG A 72 -5.82 0.57 -11.56
N GLU A 73 -4.60 1.01 -11.81
CA GLU A 73 -3.62 0.33 -12.65
C GLU A 73 -2.44 -0.18 -11.81
N GLY A 74 -2.30 -1.50 -11.70
CA GLY A 74 -1.14 -2.11 -11.06
C GLY A 74 -0.02 -2.38 -12.06
N GLN A 75 1.22 -2.04 -11.73
CA GLN A 75 2.37 -2.34 -12.58
C GLN A 75 2.84 -3.79 -12.34
N LEU A 76 2.80 -4.59 -13.39
CA LEU A 76 3.23 -5.99 -13.38
C LEU A 76 4.74 -6.09 -13.66
N ILE A 77 5.51 -6.54 -12.67
CA ILE A 77 6.94 -6.79 -12.83
C ILE A 77 7.20 -8.29 -12.80
N ARG A 78 7.82 -8.79 -13.89
CA ARG A 78 8.28 -10.18 -13.99
C ARG A 78 9.70 -10.32 -13.44
N ILE A 79 9.83 -10.99 -12.30
CA ILE A 79 11.15 -11.28 -11.71
C ILE A 79 11.61 -12.68 -12.14
N PRO A 80 12.74 -12.81 -12.86
CA PRO A 80 13.30 -14.12 -13.24
C PRO A 80 13.87 -14.85 -12.02
N LYS A 81 13.58 -16.16 -11.88
CA LYS A 81 14.18 -17.06 -10.88
C LYS A 81 15.62 -17.40 -11.28
N LYS A 82 16.50 -17.63 -10.29
CA LYS A 82 17.97 -17.70 -10.38
C LYS A 82 18.58 -18.91 -11.15
N GLU A 83 17.86 -19.63 -12.00
CA GLU A 83 18.44 -20.79 -12.71
C GLU A 83 17.91 -20.92 -14.14
N ASP A 84 18.75 -21.34 -15.09
CA ASP A 84 18.53 -21.75 -16.50
C ASP A 84 17.36 -21.13 -17.30
N THR A 85 17.53 -20.01 -17.97
CA THR A 85 16.46 -19.23 -18.62
C THR A 85 15.70 -19.90 -19.78
N SER A 86 15.99 -21.16 -20.14
CA SER A 86 15.44 -21.85 -21.33
C SER A 86 14.05 -22.52 -21.17
N LYS A 87 13.44 -22.51 -19.96
CA LYS A 87 12.12 -23.16 -19.71
C LYS A 87 11.03 -22.16 -19.27
N CYS A 88 9.79 -22.40 -19.71
CA CYS A 88 8.62 -21.50 -19.59
C CYS A 88 8.15 -21.17 -18.15
N GLY A 89 8.65 -21.82 -17.10
CA GLY A 89 8.14 -21.70 -15.70
C GLY A 89 8.93 -20.78 -14.75
N LYS A 90 9.76 -19.87 -15.27
CA LYS A 90 10.83 -19.23 -14.48
C LYS A 90 10.57 -17.83 -13.94
N TYR A 91 9.39 -17.27 -14.16
CA TYR A 91 9.07 -15.92 -13.67
C TYR A 91 8.18 -16.00 -12.43
N ARG A 92 8.40 -15.08 -11.49
CA ARG A 92 7.42 -14.72 -10.47
C ARG A 92 6.79 -13.42 -10.91
N ASP A 93 5.48 -13.43 -11.12
CA ASP A 93 4.73 -12.21 -11.33
C ASP A 93 4.60 -11.53 -9.96
N THR A 94 5.09 -10.30 -9.86
CA THR A 94 4.85 -9.44 -8.71
C THR A 94 4.12 -8.21 -9.22
N THR A 95 2.92 -7.99 -8.71
CA THR A 95 2.20 -6.74 -8.95
C THR A 95 2.66 -5.73 -7.91
N ILE A 96 3.15 -4.60 -8.37
CA ILE A 96 3.36 -3.42 -7.53
C ILE A 96 2.16 -2.51 -7.79
N LEU A 97 1.41 -2.25 -6.73
CA LEU A 97 0.36 -1.24 -6.69
C LEU A 97 0.96 0.06 -6.16
#